data_AF-A0A8J5CJ85-F1
#
_entry.id   AF-A0A8J5CJ85-F1
#
_cell.length_a   1.000
_cell.length_b   1.000
_cell.length_c   1.000
_cell.angle_alpha   90.00
_cell.angle_beta   90.00
_cell.angle_gamma   90.00
#
_symmetry.space_group_name_H-M   'P 1'
#
loop_
_entity.id
_entity.type
_entity.pdbx_description
1 polymer ?
#
loop_
_entity_poly.entity_id
_entity_poly.type
_entity_poly.pdbx_seq_one_letter_code
_entity_poly.pdbx_strand_id
1 'polypeptide(L)'
;MESGRAGCDILVRQYDVHGVVTDTHHAYRLSDAISSNQAELSAILLGLGKVKDGGGDTYFYVDSRGALESLRSPHPVFEEIVNECMGILQGIEKTGRSVTFIWVPSHVGITLNERVDDIAKQATGRDSVDIQGTLSIRQVKTQIRAIQKDADKARIENKYANHPLMAHYTNVALQTHFS
;
A
#
# COMPACT_ATOMS: atom_id res chain seq x y z
N MET A 1 5.59 12.51 11.43
CA MET A 1 5.76 12.14 10.01
C MET A 1 5.26 10.72 9.89
N GLU A 2 4.25 10.47 9.06
CA GLU A 2 3.87 9.10 8.71
C GLU A 2 5.14 8.39 8.23
N SER A 3 5.40 7.21 8.81
CA SER A 3 6.70 6.53 8.77
C SER A 3 7.12 6.05 7.36
N GLY A 4 6.41 6.44 6.30
CA GLY A 4 6.57 5.90 4.96
C GLY A 4 6.21 4.40 4.88
N ARG A 5 5.79 3.78 5.97
CA ARG A 5 5.50 2.35 6.06
C ARG A 5 4.17 2.07 5.38
N ALA A 6 4.16 1.00 4.60
CA ALA A 6 2.99 0.51 3.90
C ALA A 6 2.68 -0.93 4.31
N GLY A 7 1.41 -1.27 4.30
CA GLY A 7 0.88 -2.59 4.57
C GLY A 7 -0.34 -2.83 3.69
N CYS A 8 -0.67 -4.09 3.47
CA CYS A 8 -1.92 -4.47 2.83
C CYS A 8 -2.54 -5.65 3.57
N ASP A 9 -3.83 -5.86 3.34
CA ASP A 9 -4.57 -7.03 3.78
C ASP A 9 -5.50 -7.49 2.67
N ILE A 10 -5.76 -8.79 2.64
CA ILE A 10 -6.86 -9.36 1.87
C ILE A 10 -7.73 -10.21 2.78
N LEU A 11 -9.04 -10.10 2.60
CA LEU A 11 -10.00 -11.02 3.19
C LEU A 11 -10.47 -12.02 2.13
N VAL A 12 -10.22 -13.30 2.36
CA VAL A 12 -10.75 -14.39 1.53
C VAL A 12 -11.95 -14.99 2.23
N ARG A 13 -13.12 -14.89 1.60
CA ARG A 13 -14.37 -15.53 2.04
C ARG A 13 -14.64 -16.77 1.20
N GLN A 14 -14.79 -17.92 1.85
CA GLN A 14 -15.11 -19.19 1.21
C GLN A 14 -16.44 -19.75 1.73
N TYR A 15 -17.15 -20.44 0.85
CA TYR A 15 -18.38 -21.17 1.18
C TYR A 15 -18.12 -22.66 0.96
N ASP A 16 -18.35 -23.47 1.99
CA ASP A 16 -18.29 -24.91 1.83
C ASP A 16 -19.59 -25.47 1.22
N VAL A 17 -19.62 -26.79 0.98
CA VAL A 17 -20.77 -27.50 0.42
C VAL A 17 -22.02 -27.47 1.31
N HIS A 18 -21.89 -27.07 2.57
CA HIS A 18 -22.96 -26.93 3.55
C HIS A 18 -23.38 -25.46 3.76
N GLY A 19 -22.78 -24.53 3.02
CA GLY A 19 -23.05 -23.10 3.14
C GLY A 19 -22.37 -22.44 4.34
N VAL A 20 -21.44 -23.13 5.01
CA VAL A 20 -20.63 -22.54 6.08
C VAL A 20 -19.66 -21.53 5.48
N VAL A 21 -19.66 -20.34 6.05
CA VAL A 21 -18.80 -19.23 5.61
C VAL A 21 -17.53 -19.22 6.45
N THR A 22 -16.38 -19.22 5.78
CA THR A 22 -15.07 -19.02 6.42
C THR A 22 -14.41 -17.76 5.88
N ASP A 23 -14.05 -16.87 6.81
CA ASP A 23 -13.37 -15.61 6.54
C ASP A 23 -11.92 -15.69 7.03
N THR A 24 -10.97 -15.53 6.12
CA THR A 24 -9.53 -15.58 6.43
C THR A 24 -8.84 -14.31 5.98
N HIS A 25 -8.20 -13.60 6.92
CA HIS A 25 -7.38 -12.43 6.63
C HIS A 25 -5.94 -12.83 6.32
N HIS A 26 -5.34 -12.15 5.35
CA HIS A 26 -3.92 -12.27 5.03
C HIS A 26 -3.30 -10.87 4.94
N ALA A 27 -2.73 -10.46 6.07
CA ALA A 27 -2.10 -9.16 6.21
C ALA A 27 -0.59 -9.24 6.01
N TYR A 28 -0.03 -8.26 5.30
CA TYR A 28 1.37 -8.21 4.94
C TYR A 28 1.95 -6.82 5.11
N ARG A 29 3.19 -6.77 5.60
CA ARG A 29 4.02 -5.58 5.60
C ARG A 29 4.71 -5.43 4.23
N LEU A 30 4.47 -4.31 3.56
CA LEU A 30 5.08 -4.00 2.26
C LEU A 30 6.41 -3.24 2.45
N SER A 31 7.18 -3.04 1.38
CA SER A 31 8.32 -2.11 1.43
C SER A 31 7.88 -0.67 1.79
N ASP A 32 8.82 0.13 2.29
CA ASP A 32 8.56 1.54 2.56
C ASP A 32 8.38 2.36 1.28
N ALA A 33 7.63 3.45 1.41
CA ALA A 33 7.32 4.42 0.36
C ALA A 33 6.61 3.83 -0.88
N ILE A 34 6.03 2.64 -0.72
CA ILE A 34 5.00 2.10 -1.61
C ILE A 34 3.80 3.05 -1.58
N SER A 35 3.28 3.40 -2.76
CA SER A 35 2.08 4.22 -2.86
C SER A 35 0.83 3.42 -2.48
N SER A 36 -0.24 4.07 -2.04
CA SER A 36 -1.54 3.40 -1.81
C SER A 36 -1.95 2.57 -3.02
N ASN A 37 -1.85 3.09 -4.25
CA ASN A 37 -2.18 2.34 -5.46
C ASN A 37 -1.36 1.05 -5.66
N GLN A 38 -0.07 1.05 -5.28
CA GLN A 38 0.76 -0.16 -5.34
C GLN A 38 0.41 -1.14 -4.23
N ALA A 39 0.06 -0.66 -3.03
CA ALA A 39 -0.40 -1.52 -1.96
C ALA A 39 -1.67 -2.27 -2.38
N GLU A 40 -2.59 -1.56 -3.06
CA GLU A 40 -3.82 -2.11 -3.62
C GLU A 40 -3.56 -3.13 -4.74
N LEU A 41 -2.65 -2.81 -5.68
CA LEU A 41 -2.24 -3.77 -6.70
C LEU A 41 -1.56 -5.01 -6.09
N SER A 42 -0.79 -4.83 -5.01
CA SER A 42 -0.17 -5.94 -4.27
C SER A 42 -1.23 -6.81 -3.59
N ALA A 43 -2.26 -6.21 -3.00
CA ALA A 43 -3.40 -6.92 -2.43
C ALA A 43 -4.14 -7.74 -3.51
N ILE A 44 -4.39 -7.15 -4.68
CA ILE A 44 -4.98 -7.88 -5.82
C ILE A 44 -4.11 -9.06 -6.23
N LEU A 45 -2.80 -8.85 -6.40
CA LEU A 45 -1.86 -9.92 -6.76
C LEU A 45 -1.89 -11.07 -5.75
N LEU A 46 -1.85 -10.75 -4.46
CA LEU A 46 -1.96 -11.75 -3.39
C LEU A 46 -3.28 -12.52 -3.47
N GLY A 47 -4.40 -11.81 -3.63
CA GLY A 47 -5.71 -12.43 -3.75
C GLY A 47 -5.79 -13.37 -4.95
N LEU A 48 -5.27 -12.94 -6.11
CA LEU A 48 -5.16 -13.77 -7.31
C LEU A 48 -4.31 -15.02 -7.03
N GLY A 49 -3.19 -14.87 -6.34
CA GLY A 49 -2.35 -15.98 -5.91
C GLY A 49 -3.06 -17.00 -5.00
N LYS A 50 -4.03 -16.56 -4.18
CA LYS A 50 -4.83 -17.46 -3.32
C LYS A 50 -5.89 -18.25 -4.08
N VAL A 51 -6.44 -17.67 -5.15
CA VAL A 51 -7.58 -18.25 -5.89
C VAL A 51 -7.17 -18.91 -7.20
N LYS A 52 -5.91 -18.76 -7.63
CA LYS A 52 -5.41 -19.27 -8.92
C LYS A 52 -5.64 -20.77 -9.10
N ASP A 53 -5.56 -21.56 -8.04
CA ASP A 53 -5.74 -23.02 -8.06
C ASP A 53 -7.11 -23.46 -7.48
N GLY A 54 -7.98 -22.50 -7.17
CA GLY A 54 -9.31 -22.75 -6.60
C GLY A 54 -10.35 -23.22 -7.62
N GLY A 55 -11.55 -23.53 -7.13
CA GLY A 55 -12.71 -23.86 -7.96
C GLY A 55 -13.72 -22.71 -8.03
N GLY A 56 -14.52 -22.69 -9.10
CA GLY A 56 -15.63 -21.74 -9.27
C GLY A 56 -15.23 -20.32 -9.67
N ASP A 57 -16.25 -19.50 -9.88
CA ASP A 57 -16.10 -18.09 -10.20
C ASP A 57 -15.69 -17.28 -8.96
N THR A 58 -14.81 -16.31 -9.14
CA THR A 58 -14.26 -15.50 -8.06
C THR A 58 -14.61 -14.02 -8.23
N TYR A 59 -14.98 -13.37 -7.13
CA TYR A 59 -15.30 -11.95 -7.10
C TYR A 59 -14.29 -11.20 -6.23
N PHE A 60 -13.69 -10.15 -6.80
CA PHE A 60 -12.78 -9.25 -6.10
C PHE A 60 -13.52 -7.94 -5.83
N TYR A 61 -13.74 -7.63 -4.55
CA TYR A 61 -14.24 -6.34 -4.12
C TYR A 61 -13.05 -5.44 -3.81
N VAL A 62 -12.89 -4.36 -4.55
CA VAL A 62 -11.71 -3.48 -4.49
C VAL A 62 -12.19 -2.04 -4.36
N ASP A 63 -11.70 -1.32 -3.36
CA ASP A 63 -12.09 0.09 -3.15
C ASP A 63 -11.19 1.11 -3.88
N SER A 64 -10.09 0.63 -4.44
CA SER A 64 -9.18 1.42 -5.25
C SER A 64 -9.51 1.45 -6.74
N ARG A 65 -10.10 2.57 -7.20
CA ARG A 65 -10.30 2.82 -8.65
C ARG A 65 -8.98 2.83 -9.42
N GLY A 66 -7.94 3.44 -8.84
CA GLY A 66 -6.63 3.54 -9.50
C GLY A 66 -6.01 2.17 -9.77
N ALA A 67 -6.20 1.20 -8.88
CA ALA A 67 -5.69 -0.16 -9.06
C ALA A 67 -6.45 -0.87 -10.20
N LEU A 68 -7.79 -0.76 -10.21
CA LEU A 68 -8.63 -1.30 -11.28
C LEU A 68 -8.33 -0.67 -12.65
N GLU A 69 -8.10 0.64 -12.69
CA GLU A 69 -7.68 1.37 -13.90
C GLU A 69 -6.28 0.94 -14.35
N SER A 70 -5.36 0.70 -13.40
CA SER A 70 -4.00 0.22 -13.71
C SER A 70 -4.02 -1.14 -14.41
N LEU A 71 -4.88 -2.08 -13.97
CA LEU A 71 -5.05 -3.38 -14.61
C LEU A 71 -5.63 -3.30 -16.03
N ARG A 72 -6.39 -2.25 -16.33
CA ARG A 72 -6.98 -2.00 -17.65
C ARG A 72 -6.10 -1.14 -18.55
N SER A 73 -5.04 -0.55 -17.99
CA SER A 73 -4.17 0.35 -18.74
C SER A 73 -3.32 -0.45 -19.72
N PRO A 74 -3.22 -0.05 -20.99
CA PRO A 74 -2.26 -0.63 -21.92
C PRO A 74 -0.81 -0.27 -21.57
N HIS A 75 -0.59 0.77 -20.74
CA HIS A 75 0.73 1.26 -20.33
C HIS A 75 0.71 1.54 -18.82
N PRO A 76 0.65 0.50 -17.98
CA PRO A 76 0.57 0.65 -16.53
C PRO A 76 1.85 1.27 -15.95
N VAL A 77 1.71 2.15 -14.95
CA VAL A 77 2.86 2.73 -14.23
C VAL A 77 3.62 1.67 -13.44
N PHE A 78 2.90 0.65 -12.94
CA PHE A 78 3.42 -0.46 -12.14
C PHE A 78 3.40 -1.76 -12.96
N GLU A 79 4.10 -1.74 -14.09
CA GLU A 79 4.05 -2.78 -15.13
C GLU A 79 4.36 -4.19 -14.61
N GLU A 80 5.33 -4.35 -13.72
CA GLU A 80 5.70 -5.66 -13.15
C GLU A 80 4.51 -6.33 -12.43
N ILE A 81 3.92 -5.65 -11.45
CA ILE A 81 2.78 -6.18 -10.67
C ILE A 81 1.56 -6.38 -11.57
N VAL A 82 1.30 -5.44 -12.50
CA VAL A 82 0.17 -5.56 -13.42
C VAL A 82 0.33 -6.75 -14.35
N ASN A 83 1.52 -6.96 -14.93
CA ASN A 83 1.78 -8.09 -15.82
C ASN A 83 1.66 -9.43 -15.07
N GLU A 84 2.10 -9.50 -13.82
CA GLU A 84 1.93 -10.70 -13.00
C GLU A 84 0.45 -11.00 -12.72
N CYS A 85 -0.33 -9.99 -12.33
CA CYS A 85 -1.78 -10.11 -12.19
C CYS A 85 -2.44 -10.61 -13.49
N MET A 86 -2.10 -10.02 -14.63
CA MET A 86 -2.66 -10.40 -15.92
C MET A 86 -2.28 -11.83 -16.32
N GLY A 87 -1.05 -12.27 -16.02
CA GLY A 87 -0.61 -13.64 -16.26
C GLY A 87 -1.43 -14.66 -15.45
N ILE A 88 -1.68 -14.38 -14.17
CA ILE A 88 -2.53 -15.23 -13.32
C ILE A 88 -3.97 -15.24 -13.83
N LEU A 89 -4.54 -14.08 -14.16
CA LEU A 89 -5.90 -13.96 -14.69
C LEU A 89 -6.10 -14.79 -15.96
N GLN A 90 -5.17 -14.69 -16.93
CA GLN A 90 -5.19 -15.51 -18.13
C GLN A 90 -5.05 -17.00 -17.81
N GLY A 91 -4.25 -17.36 -16.80
CA GLY A 91 -4.13 -18.73 -16.32
C GLY A 91 -5.47 -19.27 -15.80
N ILE A 92 -6.18 -18.48 -14.98
CA ILE A 92 -7.50 -18.82 -14.45
C ILE A 92 -8.52 -18.96 -15.59
N GLU A 93 -8.55 -18.01 -16.53
CA GLU A 93 -9.48 -18.03 -17.67
C GLU A 93 -9.32 -19.28 -18.53
N LYS A 94 -8.08 -19.74 -18.76
CA LYS A 94 -7.80 -21.00 -19.48
C LYS A 94 -8.36 -22.24 -18.80
N THR A 95 -8.68 -22.17 -17.49
CA THR A 95 -9.36 -23.25 -16.77
C THR A 95 -10.89 -23.19 -16.89
N GLY A 96 -11.44 -22.21 -17.61
CA GLY A 96 -12.88 -22.00 -17.77
C GLY A 96 -13.56 -21.32 -16.59
N ARG A 97 -12.79 -20.82 -15.62
CA ARG A 97 -13.27 -20.02 -14.48
C ARG A 97 -13.22 -18.53 -14.79
N SER A 98 -14.10 -17.77 -14.17
CA SER A 98 -14.08 -16.30 -14.29
C SER A 98 -13.60 -15.60 -13.02
N VAL A 99 -12.96 -14.46 -13.20
CA VAL A 99 -12.63 -13.50 -12.13
C VAL A 99 -13.31 -12.19 -12.46
N THR A 100 -14.14 -11.69 -11.54
CA THR A 100 -14.87 -10.43 -11.70
C THR A 100 -14.39 -9.41 -10.67
N PHE A 101 -13.97 -8.24 -11.13
CA PHE A 101 -13.62 -7.11 -10.27
C PHE A 101 -14.82 -6.18 -10.08
N ILE A 102 -15.16 -5.91 -8.82
CA ILE A 102 -16.25 -5.04 -8.39
C ILE A 102 -15.65 -3.88 -7.61
N TRP A 103 -15.86 -2.65 -8.10
CA TRP A 103 -15.48 -1.47 -7.35
C TRP A 103 -16.46 -1.24 -6.19
N VAL A 104 -15.94 -1.02 -4.99
CA VAL A 104 -16.73 -0.63 -3.81
C VAL A 104 -16.26 0.73 -3.29
N PRO A 105 -17.14 1.57 -2.70
CA PRO A 105 -16.69 2.80 -2.07
C PRO A 105 -15.98 2.50 -0.75
N SER A 106 -14.85 3.18 -0.50
CA SER A 106 -14.17 3.11 0.80
C SER A 106 -14.89 3.99 1.84
N HIS A 107 -14.80 3.61 3.12
CA HIS A 107 -15.29 4.39 4.27
C HIS A 107 -16.78 4.76 4.27
N VAL A 108 -17.65 3.88 3.75
CA VAL A 108 -19.11 4.08 3.75
C VAL A 108 -19.86 3.11 4.66
N GLY A 109 -19.20 2.47 5.63
CA GLY A 109 -19.84 1.51 6.55
C GLY A 109 -19.88 0.07 6.05
N ILE A 110 -19.10 -0.28 5.01
CA ILE A 110 -18.97 -1.69 4.56
C ILE A 110 -18.02 -2.39 5.52
N THR A 111 -18.57 -3.12 6.49
CA THR A 111 -17.83 -3.71 7.62
C THR A 111 -16.61 -4.53 7.20
N LEU A 112 -16.71 -5.32 6.13
CA LEU A 112 -15.57 -6.13 5.66
C LEU A 112 -14.47 -5.28 5.04
N ASN A 113 -14.82 -4.22 4.30
CA ASN A 113 -13.84 -3.31 3.72
C ASN A 113 -13.09 -2.55 4.82
N GLU A 114 -13.84 -2.01 5.78
CA GLU A 114 -13.26 -1.28 6.93
C GLU A 114 -12.37 -2.19 7.77
N ARG A 115 -12.74 -3.46 7.91
CA ARG A 115 -11.91 -4.44 8.62
C ARG A 115 -10.59 -4.72 7.90
N VAL A 116 -10.62 -4.84 6.58
CA VAL A 116 -9.42 -4.99 5.75
C VAL A 116 -8.52 -3.76 5.90
N ASP A 117 -9.08 -2.54 5.84
CA ASP A 117 -8.33 -1.29 6.03
C ASP A 117 -7.63 -1.22 7.40
N ASP A 118 -8.35 -1.60 8.46
CA ASP A 118 -7.81 -1.58 9.82
C ASP A 118 -6.67 -2.59 10.00
N ILE A 119 -6.81 -3.78 9.40
CA ILE A 119 -5.77 -4.82 9.47
C ILE A 119 -4.56 -4.43 8.61
N ALA A 120 -4.76 -3.85 7.43
CA ALA A 120 -3.69 -3.31 6.58
C ALA A 120 -2.90 -2.22 7.31
N LYS A 121 -3.58 -1.33 8.04
CA LYS A 121 -2.95 -0.31 8.89
C LYS A 121 -2.11 -0.95 10.01
N GLN A 122 -2.63 -1.98 10.68
CA GLN A 122 -1.89 -2.70 11.71
C GLN A 122 -0.65 -3.40 11.14
N ALA A 123 -0.73 -3.95 9.92
CA ALA A 123 0.38 -4.61 9.26
C ALA A 123 1.58 -3.66 9.03
N THR A 124 1.34 -2.35 8.90
CA THR A 124 2.43 -1.35 8.81
C THR A 124 3.35 -1.37 10.03
N GLY A 125 2.87 -1.83 11.19
CA GLY A 125 3.63 -1.91 12.44
C GLY A 125 4.67 -3.03 12.49
N ARG A 126 4.60 -4.05 11.61
CA ARG A 126 5.52 -5.21 11.64
C ARG A 126 6.95 -4.82 11.26
N ASP A 127 7.92 -5.31 12.04
CA ASP A 127 9.33 -4.97 11.89
C ASP A 127 9.94 -5.49 10.58
N SER A 128 9.57 -6.71 10.17
CA SER A 128 10.02 -7.31 8.90
C SER A 128 9.11 -6.93 7.75
N VAL A 129 9.71 -6.63 6.59
CA VAL A 129 8.98 -6.51 5.32
C VAL A 129 8.66 -7.92 4.81
N ASP A 130 7.37 -8.20 4.66
CA ASP A 130 6.86 -9.48 4.16
C ASP A 130 6.90 -9.53 2.62
N ILE A 131 6.62 -8.40 1.95
CA ILE A 131 6.58 -8.29 0.49
C ILE A 131 7.46 -7.14 0.03
N GLN A 132 8.48 -7.50 -0.75
CA GLN A 132 9.34 -6.52 -1.41
C GLN A 132 8.61 -5.95 -2.62
N GLY A 133 8.43 -4.63 -2.67
CA GLY A 133 7.85 -3.96 -3.82
C GLY A 133 8.89 -3.17 -4.61
N THR A 134 8.81 -3.24 -5.93
CA THR A 134 9.64 -2.43 -6.83
C THR A 134 9.13 -1.00 -6.87
N LEU A 135 10.00 -0.03 -6.58
CA LEU A 135 9.68 1.39 -6.68
C LEU A 135 9.69 1.84 -8.15
N SER A 136 8.70 2.63 -8.55
CA SER A 136 8.75 3.29 -9.87
C SER A 136 9.89 4.30 -9.93
N ILE A 137 10.42 4.57 -11.13
CA ILE A 137 11.46 5.60 -11.36
C ILE A 137 11.03 6.97 -10.78
N ARG A 138 9.73 7.28 -10.83
CA ARG A 138 9.18 8.51 -10.23
C ARG A 138 9.35 8.52 -8.71
N GLN A 139 9.06 7.41 -8.04
CA GLN A 139 9.25 7.28 -6.59
C GLN A 139 10.72 7.36 -6.20
N VAL A 140 11.60 6.70 -6.94
CA VAL A 140 13.05 6.79 -6.73
C VAL A 140 13.53 8.24 -6.84
N LYS A 141 13.11 8.98 -7.87
CA LYS A 141 13.45 10.41 -8.04
C LYS A 141 12.93 11.27 -6.89
N THR A 142 11.71 11.01 -6.41
CA THR A 142 11.13 11.73 -5.26
C THR A 142 11.91 11.45 -3.98
N GLN A 143 12.28 10.19 -3.71
CA GLN A 143 13.08 9.81 -2.55
C GLN A 143 14.47 10.45 -2.58
N ILE A 144 15.16 10.43 -3.74
CA ILE A 144 16.47 11.08 -3.89
C ILE A 144 16.39 12.57 -3.54
N ARG A 145 15.35 13.27 -4.02
CA ARG A 145 15.13 14.69 -3.72
C ARG A 145 14.84 14.94 -2.23
N ALA A 146 14.08 14.05 -1.59
CA ALA A 146 13.80 14.15 -0.16
C ALA A 146 15.08 13.98 0.66
N ILE A 147 15.89 12.95 0.36
CA ILE A 147 17.19 12.71 1.01
C ILE A 147 18.12 13.92 0.84
N GLN A 148 18.19 14.49 -0.37
CA GLN A 148 18.98 15.70 -0.63
C GLN A 148 18.52 16.88 0.23
N LYS A 149 17.21 17.11 0.32
CA LYS A 149 16.63 18.17 1.13
C LYS A 149 16.91 17.99 2.63
N ASP A 150 16.80 16.76 3.14
CA ASP A 150 17.09 16.45 4.53
C ASP A 150 18.58 16.60 4.85
N ALA A 151 19.46 16.16 3.94
CA ALA A 151 20.90 16.38 4.06
C ALA A 151 21.26 17.88 4.04
N ASP A 152 20.64 18.67 3.16
CA ASP A 152 20.84 20.11 3.11
C ASP A 152 20.35 20.81 4.38
N LYS A 153 19.19 20.39 4.91
CA LYS A 153 18.66 20.89 6.18
C LYS A 153 19.61 20.58 7.34
N ALA A 154 20.06 19.33 7.46
CA ALA A 154 21.02 18.91 8.49
C ALA A 154 22.36 19.66 8.36
N ARG A 155 22.83 19.90 7.12
CA ARG A 155 24.06 20.67 6.86
C ARG A 155 23.92 22.13 7.29
N ILE A 156 22.76 22.75 7.02
CA ILE A 156 22.44 24.11 7.45
C ILE A 156 22.37 24.17 8.98
N GLU A 157 21.62 23.27 9.62
CA GLU A 157 21.50 23.19 11.08
C GLU A 157 22.88 23.04 11.75
N ASN A 158 23.73 22.12 11.27
CA ASN A 158 25.06 21.94 11.81
C ASN A 158 25.97 23.16 11.58
N LYS A 159 25.90 23.81 10.41
CA LYS A 159 26.67 25.04 10.12
C LYS A 159 26.32 26.17 11.10
N TYR A 160 25.06 26.26 11.51
CA TYR A 160 24.59 27.34 12.38
C TYR A 160 24.45 26.93 13.86
N ALA A 161 24.70 25.66 14.21
CA ALA A 161 24.54 25.13 15.56
C ALA A 161 25.34 25.89 16.63
N ASN A 162 26.52 26.43 16.27
CA ASN A 162 27.38 27.21 17.15
C ASN A 162 27.42 28.71 16.79
N HIS A 163 26.51 29.19 15.94
CA HIS A 163 26.52 30.58 15.49
C HIS A 163 25.94 31.51 16.59
N PRO A 164 26.61 32.61 16.96
CA PRO A 164 26.18 33.49 18.07
C PRO A 164 24.75 34.01 17.93
N LEU A 165 24.29 34.23 16.69
CA LEU A 165 22.90 34.64 16.39
C LEU A 165 21.86 33.54 16.70
N MET A 166 22.18 32.25 16.57
CA MET A 166 21.22 31.18 16.86
C MET A 166 20.89 31.10 18.35
N ALA A 167 21.90 31.29 19.23
CA ALA A 167 21.69 31.40 20.67
C ALA A 167 20.77 32.59 21.04
N HIS A 168 20.79 33.68 20.27
CA HIS A 168 19.88 34.81 20.43
C HIS A 168 18.43 34.43 20.05
N TYR A 169 18.23 33.73 18.93
CA TYR A 169 16.89 33.29 18.49
C TYR A 169 16.27 32.21 19.40
N THR A 170 17.06 31.26 19.94
CA THR A 170 16.54 30.25 20.87
C THR A 170 16.08 30.89 22.19
N ASN A 171 16.83 31.88 22.69
CA ASN A 171 16.44 32.63 23.90
C ASN A 171 15.19 33.51 23.68
N VAL A 172 15.03 34.12 22.50
CA VAL A 172 13.82 34.90 22.17
C VAL A 172 12.59 34.01 21.99
N ALA A 173 12.75 32.82 21.40
CA ALA A 173 11.65 31.84 21.25
C ALA A 173 11.17 31.25 22.59
N LEU A 174 12.08 31.07 23.56
CA LEU A 174 11.74 30.64 24.92
C LEU A 174 11.08 31.75 25.77
N GLN A 175 11.36 33.03 25.48
CA GLN A 175 10.75 34.18 26.17
C GLN A 175 9.38 34.58 25.62
N THR A 176 8.96 34.04 24.46
CA THR A 176 7.69 34.38 23.80
C THR A 176 6.56 33.37 24.05
N HIS A 177 6.77 32.37 24.90
CA HIS A 177 5.66 31.60 25.50
C HIS A 177 5.02 32.44 26.60
N PHE A 178 4.12 33.35 26.21
CA PHE A 178 3.26 34.07 27.12
C PHE A 178 2.20 33.13 27.71
N SER A 179 1.98 33.30 29.02
CA SER A 179 0.86 32.77 29.81
C SER A 179 -0.50 33.23 29.30
#